data_AF-A0A519QTE6-F1
#
_entry.id   AF-A0A519QTE6-F1
#
_cell.length_a   1.000
_cell.length_b   1.000
_cell.length_c   1.000
_cell.angle_alpha   90.00
_cell.angle_beta   90.00
_cell.angle_gamma   90.00
#
_symmetry.space_group_name_H-M   'P 1'
#
loop_
_entity.id
_entity.type
_entity.pdbx_description
1 polymer ?
#
loop_
_entity_poly.entity_id
_entity_poly.type
_entity_poly.pdbx_seq_one_letter_code
_entity_poly.pdbx_strand_id
1 'polypeptide(L)' 'LRQANLYLIRSLNEKDLAASGIASGRQITVRAIVYIIAGHIMHHTGVIKDRYFN' A
#
# COMPACT_ATOMS: atom_id res chain seq x y z
N LEU A 1 -6.80 10.72 -7.37
CA LEU A 1 -6.32 9.34 -7.06
C LEU A 1 -6.08 9.12 -5.55
N ARG A 2 -5.19 9.88 -4.88
CA ARG A 2 -4.90 9.69 -3.43
C ARG A 2 -6.14 9.68 -2.53
N GLN A 3 -7.04 10.65 -2.69
CA GLN A 3 -8.25 10.74 -1.86
C GLN A 3 -9.18 9.54 -2.06
N ALA A 4 -9.38 9.08 -3.30
CA ALA A 4 -10.18 7.88 -3.58
C ALA A 4 -9.61 6.63 -2.90
N ASN A 5 -8.29 6.45 -2.92
CA ASN A 5 -7.64 5.32 -2.24
C ASN A 5 -7.80 5.41 -0.71
N LEU A 6 -7.73 6.62 -0.13
CA LEU A 6 -7.99 6.81 1.30
C LEU A 6 -9.44 6.50 1.67
N TYR A 7 -10.40 6.88 0.83
CA TYR A 7 -11.81 6.51 1.04
C TYR A 7 -12.00 5.00 0.99
N LEU A 8 -11.41 4.32 0.00
CA LEU A 8 -11.45 2.86 -0.10
C LEU A 8 -10.86 2.19 1.15
N ILE A 9 -9.65 2.58 1.56
CA ILE A 9 -8.98 1.97 2.72
C ILE A 9 -9.82 2.18 3.99
N ARG A 10 -10.41 3.36 4.17
CA ARG A 10 -11.27 3.68 5.32
C ARG A 10 -12.60 2.93 5.32
N SER A 11 -13.07 2.46 4.16
CA SER A 11 -14.30 1.67 4.09
C SER A 11 -14.09 0.17 4.38
N LEU A 12 -12.85 -0.31 4.48
CA LEU A 12 -12.54 -1.72 4.75
C LEU A 12 -12.75 -2.03 6.24
N ASN A 13 -13.52 -3.09 6.52
CA ASN A 13 -13.65 -3.62 7.88
C ASN A 13 -12.60 -4.71 8.16
N GLU A 14 -12.60 -5.28 9.38
CA GLU A 14 -11.63 -6.31 9.78
C GLU A 14 -11.69 -7.58 8.92
N LYS A 15 -12.87 -7.99 8.45
CA LYS A 15 -13.03 -9.13 7.55
C LYS A 15 -12.42 -8.83 6.19
N ASP A 16 -12.61 -7.62 5.65
CA ASP A 16 -12.02 -7.20 4.39
C ASP A 16 -10.50 -7.15 4.49
N LEU A 17 -9.97 -6.61 5.59
CA LEU A 17 -8.52 -6.55 5.86
C LEU A 17 -7.89 -7.94 6.05
N ALA A 18 -8.64 -8.89 6.60
CA ALA A 18 -8.21 -10.27 6.78
C ALA A 18 -8.33 -11.11 5.49
N ALA A 19 -9.06 -10.63 4.47
CA ALA A 19 -9.16 -11.32 3.19
C ALA A 19 -7.78 -11.51 2.56
N SER A 20 -7.60 -12.64 1.88
CA SER A 20 -6.34 -13.01 1.25
C SER A 20 -6.54 -13.55 -0.16
N GLY A 21 -5.52 -13.42 -0.98
CA GLY A 21 -5.51 -13.88 -2.37
C GLY A 21 -4.08 -13.98 -2.90
N ILE A 22 -3.95 -14.22 -4.20
CA ILE A 22 -2.65 -14.31 -4.87
C ILE A 22 -2.35 -12.98 -5.56
N ALA A 23 -1.21 -12.38 -5.25
CA ALA A 23 -0.64 -11.26 -5.99
C ALA A 23 0.82 -11.56 -6.31
N SER A 24 1.23 -11.32 -7.56
CA SER A 24 2.61 -11.61 -8.02
C SER A 24 3.09 -13.04 -7.69
N GLY A 25 2.18 -14.02 -7.77
CA GLY A 25 2.45 -15.43 -7.46
C GLY A 25 2.62 -15.75 -5.97
N ARG A 26 2.29 -14.83 -5.06
CA ARG A 26 2.41 -15.03 -3.61
C ARG A 26 1.07 -14.83 -2.91
N GLN A 27 0.82 -15.65 -1.89
CA GLN A 27 -0.30 -15.43 -0.98
C GLN A 27 -0.09 -14.12 -0.23
N ILE A 28 -1.10 -13.26 -0.22
CA ILE A 28 -1.05 -11.95 0.44
C ILE A 28 -2.42 -11.57 1.01
N THR A 29 -2.43 -10.80 2.09
CA THR A 29 -3.65 -10.24 2.66
C THR A 29 -3.90 -8.82 2.16
N VAL A 30 -5.17 -8.38 2.18
CA VAL A 30 -5.53 -6.99 1.90
C VAL A 30 -4.79 -6.04 2.85
N ARG A 31 -4.72 -6.37 4.15
CA ARG A 31 -3.95 -5.60 5.14
C ARG A 31 -2.48 -5.44 4.74
N ALA A 32 -1.83 -6.51 4.28
CA ALA A 32 -0.43 -6.43 3.83
C ALA A 32 -0.27 -5.49 2.63
N ILE A 33 -1.20 -5.52 1.67
CA ILE A 33 -1.20 -4.59 0.52
C ILE A 33 -1.28 -3.13 0.98
N VAL A 34 -2.13 -2.81 1.97
CA VAL A 34 -2.23 -1.45 2.52
C VAL A 34 -0.89 -0.96 3.08
N TYR A 35 -0.18 -1.81 3.83
CA TYR A 35 1.16 -1.47 4.34
C TYR A 35 2.20 -1.32 3.23
N ILE A 36 2.16 -2.18 2.20
CA ILE A 36 3.05 -2.10 1.05
C ILE A 36 2.87 -0.76 0.31
N ILE A 37 1.64 -0.28 0.13
CA ILE A 37 1.38 1.02 -0.50
C ILE A 37 2.07 2.15 0.27
N ALA A 38 1.96 2.15 1.61
CA ALA A 38 2.64 3.14 2.45
C ALA A 38 4.17 3.05 2.33
N GLY A 39 4.73 1.84 2.40
CA GLY A 39 6.16 1.58 2.24
C GLY A 39 6.70 2.00 0.87
N HIS A 40 5.92 1.74 -0.19
CA HIS A 40 6.25 2.09 -1.56
C HIS A 40 6.39 3.60 -1.77
N ILE A 41 5.47 4.39 -1.21
CA ILE A 41 5.55 5.86 -1.26
C ILE A 41 6.79 6.35 -0.50
N MET A 42 7.09 5.79 0.67
CA MET A 42 8.29 6.16 1.43
C MET A 42 9.57 5.83 0.68
N HIS A 43 9.67 4.64 0.08
CA HIS A 43 10.80 4.23 -0.73
C HIS A 43 11.06 5.19 -1.89
N HIS A 44 10.04 5.45 -2.71
CA HIS A 44 10.20 6.36 -3.86
C HIS A 44 10.49 7.79 -3.44
N THR A 45 9.89 8.28 -2.35
CA THR A 45 10.24 9.58 -1.79
C THR A 45 11.72 9.63 -1.37
N GLY A 46 12.23 8.56 -0.75
CA GLY A 46 13.65 8.42 -0.41
C GLY A 46 14.55 8.47 -1.64
N VAL A 47 14.22 7.69 -2.68
CA VAL A 47 14.96 7.69 -3.95
C VAL A 47 14.99 9.08 -4.59
N ILE A 48 13.87 9.80 -4.59
CA ILE A 48 13.80 11.15 -5.16
C ILE A 48 14.68 12.12 -4.38
N LYS A 49 14.60 12.08 -3.04
CA LYS A 49 15.45 12.92 -2.18
C LYS A 49 16.93 12.64 -2.44
N ASP A 50 17.29 11.37 -2.47
CA ASP A 50 18.67 10.93 -2.64
C ASP A 50 19.29 11.35 -3.98
N ARG A 51 18.52 11.25 -5.07
CA ARG A 51 19.04 11.49 -6.43
C ARG A 51 18.97 12.93 -6.91
N TYR A 52 18.08 13.74 -6.33
CA TYR A 52 17.75 15.06 -6.89
C TYR A 52 17.76 16.20 -5.88
N PHE A 53 17.81 15.92 -4.58
CA PHE A 53 17.75 16.94 -3.53
C PHE A 53 18.86 16.81 -2.47
N ASN A 54 19.80 15.88 -2.66
CA ASN A 54 21.08 15.82 -1.95
C ASN A 54 22.16 16.56 -2.75
#